data_AF-A0A0P9WKN6-F1
#
_entry.id   AF-A0A0P9WKN6-F1
#
_cell.length_a   1.000
_cell.length_b   1.000
_cell.length_c   1.000
_cell.angle_alpha   90.00
_cell.angle_beta   90.00
_cell.angle_gamma   90.00
#
_symmetry.space_group_name_H-M   'P 1'
#
loop_
_entity.id
_entity.type
_entity.pdbx_description
1 polymer ?
#
loop_
_entity_poly.entity_id
_entity_poly.type
_entity_poly.pdbx_seq_one_letter_code
_entity_poly.pdbx_strand_id
1 'polypeptide(L)'
;MLTANAVDLGEKPSVLSAILKYHLTERGRECIGHAMDVHGGKGIIMGPNNYLGRNWQGAPIFITVEGANILSRNLMIFGQGAIRCHPFVLKEMALAGREDKQQALLEFDALLLKHIGFAVSNAASTLILNLGFGHFERAPGNSLSQGYFRALNRQAAAFAMLADLSIMLLGGELKRRERLSARLGDVLSHMYLASAALKRYHDLGSPDHMSPLFRWAMEESLGHSERAMDEILSNFPNRILGGLLRAVVFPFGRRHKGPSDKLDAEVAQVLGRAKGDPTLEELLAGCYRPQSAEDPVGALQHAIDLLTTAYPLHKKLQTALKSGQIKPAAGEHAIDAALRIGVLQAEEAQTLRTAEAARRKVIDVDDFDKEELTLAAGKIR
;
A
#
# COMPACT_ATOMS: atom_id res chain seq x y z
N MET A 1 -8.34 8.07 -7.16
CA MET A 1 -9.38 8.71 -8.00
C MET A 1 -10.45 7.75 -8.51
N LEU A 2 -10.18 6.45 -8.71
CA LEU A 2 -11.17 5.48 -9.22
C LEU A 2 -12.53 5.49 -8.47
N THR A 3 -12.53 5.30 -7.15
CA THR A 3 -13.79 5.28 -6.37
C THR A 3 -14.45 6.64 -6.27
N ALA A 4 -13.67 7.71 -6.18
CA ALA A 4 -14.20 9.07 -6.14
C ALA A 4 -14.95 9.38 -7.45
N ASN A 5 -14.38 9.02 -8.59
CA ASN A 5 -15.03 9.18 -9.89
C ASN A 5 -16.34 8.36 -9.99
N ALA A 6 -16.40 7.15 -9.41
CA ALA A 6 -17.65 6.40 -9.35
C ALA A 6 -18.75 7.14 -8.57
N VAL A 7 -18.40 7.81 -7.47
CA VAL A 7 -19.34 8.67 -6.72
C VAL A 7 -19.78 9.86 -7.58
N ASP A 8 -18.86 10.49 -8.30
CA ASP A 8 -19.17 11.61 -9.20
C ASP A 8 -20.10 11.20 -10.34
N LEU A 9 -20.02 9.94 -10.79
CA LEU A 9 -20.94 9.33 -11.77
C LEU A 9 -22.32 8.97 -11.17
N GLY A 10 -22.55 9.21 -9.88
CA GLY A 10 -23.81 8.95 -9.20
C GLY A 10 -23.95 7.54 -8.61
N GLU A 11 -22.89 6.71 -8.68
CA GLU A 11 -22.88 5.39 -8.08
C GLU A 11 -22.79 5.47 -6.54
N LYS A 12 -23.21 4.39 -5.86
CA LYS A 12 -23.15 4.27 -4.40
C LYS A 12 -22.21 3.15 -3.96
N PRO A 13 -20.87 3.30 -4.11
CA PRO A 13 -19.91 2.23 -3.95
C PRO A 13 -19.56 1.95 -2.48
N SER A 14 -20.54 1.63 -1.62
CA SER A 14 -20.34 1.51 -0.17
C SER A 14 -19.26 0.51 0.23
N VAL A 15 -19.17 -0.63 -0.48
CA VAL A 15 -18.14 -1.65 -0.23
C VAL A 15 -16.75 -1.15 -0.62
N LEU A 16 -16.62 -0.47 -1.76
CA LEU A 16 -15.33 0.07 -2.21
C LEU A 16 -14.86 1.22 -1.30
N SER A 17 -15.78 2.05 -0.82
CA SER A 17 -15.48 3.08 0.17
C SER A 17 -14.95 2.48 1.48
N ALA A 18 -15.55 1.38 1.95
CA ALA A 18 -15.07 0.68 3.13
C ALA A 18 -13.67 0.05 2.92
N ILE A 19 -13.42 -0.53 1.73
CA ILE A 19 -12.10 -1.05 1.34
C ILE A 19 -11.06 0.08 1.37
N LEU A 20 -11.37 1.21 0.72
CA LEU A 20 -10.46 2.35 0.68
C LEU A 20 -10.19 2.92 2.07
N LYS A 21 -11.23 3.14 2.87
CA LYS A 21 -11.06 3.64 4.24
C LYS A 21 -10.14 2.73 5.05
N TYR A 22 -10.38 1.42 5.00
CA TYR A 22 -9.56 0.44 5.72
C TYR A 22 -8.10 0.49 5.24
N HIS A 23 -7.85 0.29 3.94
CA HIS A 23 -6.48 0.17 3.43
C HIS A 23 -5.69 1.48 3.47
N LEU A 24 -6.31 2.62 3.17
CA LEU A 24 -5.60 3.90 3.19
C LEU A 24 -5.21 4.32 4.60
N THR A 25 -6.06 4.05 5.60
CA THR A 25 -5.76 4.42 6.99
C THR A 25 -4.73 3.48 7.62
N GLU A 26 -4.81 2.16 7.36
CA GLU A 26 -3.80 1.19 7.81
C GLU A 26 -2.44 1.46 7.18
N ARG A 27 -2.38 1.58 5.84
CA ARG A 27 -1.12 1.89 5.14
C ARG A 27 -0.59 3.25 5.55
N GLY A 28 -1.46 4.25 5.76
CA GLY A 28 -1.06 5.55 6.28
C GLY A 28 -0.37 5.43 7.64
N ARG A 29 -0.90 4.61 8.55
CA ARG A 29 -0.30 4.32 9.86
C ARG A 29 1.06 3.62 9.74
N GLU A 30 1.19 2.65 8.85
CA GLU A 30 2.47 1.96 8.60
C GLU A 30 3.50 2.93 8.01
N CYS A 31 3.12 3.75 7.02
CA CYS A 31 3.99 4.75 6.41
C CYS A 31 4.51 5.77 7.42
N ILE A 32 3.64 6.29 8.31
CA ILE A 32 4.09 7.23 9.34
C ILE A 32 5.01 6.52 10.36
N GLY A 33 4.77 5.24 10.68
CA GLY A 33 5.67 4.45 11.51
C GLY A 33 7.06 4.33 10.90
N HIS A 34 7.16 3.91 9.64
CA HIS A 34 8.44 3.84 8.93
C HIS A 34 9.12 5.21 8.80
N ALA A 35 8.35 6.29 8.59
CA ALA A 35 8.91 7.63 8.56
C ALA A 35 9.53 8.00 9.92
N MET A 36 8.83 7.73 11.03
CA MET A 36 9.37 7.98 12.38
C MET A 36 10.67 7.20 12.62
N ASP A 37 10.73 5.93 12.18
CA ASP A 37 11.94 5.10 12.29
C ASP A 37 13.12 5.67 11.49
N VAL A 38 12.87 6.16 10.27
CA VAL A 38 13.89 6.82 9.43
C VAL A 38 14.40 8.11 10.06
N HIS A 39 13.52 8.89 10.70
CA HIS A 39 13.89 10.16 11.34
C HIS A 39 14.53 9.99 12.73
N GLY A 40 14.35 8.84 13.38
CA GLY A 40 14.96 8.54 14.68
C GLY A 40 14.65 9.60 15.75
N GLY A 41 15.69 10.16 16.38
CA GLY A 41 15.56 11.16 17.45
C GLY A 41 14.72 12.38 17.05
N LYS A 42 14.81 12.82 15.78
CA LYS A 42 14.02 13.95 15.25
C LYS A 42 12.53 13.66 15.21
N GLY A 43 12.14 12.41 15.00
CA GLY A 43 10.74 11.98 15.06
C GLY A 43 10.21 11.90 16.49
N ILE A 44 11.10 11.73 17.48
CA ILE A 44 10.73 11.54 18.89
C ILE A 44 10.54 12.89 19.61
N ILE A 45 11.48 13.83 19.45
CA ILE A 45 11.42 15.11 20.16
C ILE A 45 10.32 15.99 19.55
N MET A 46 9.38 16.45 20.37
CA MET A 46 8.26 17.28 19.91
C MET A 46 8.66 18.76 19.85
N GLY A 47 9.22 19.18 18.72
CA GLY A 47 9.56 20.58 18.44
C GLY A 47 9.27 21.01 16.99
N PRO A 48 9.69 22.22 16.60
CA PRO A 48 9.45 22.77 15.26
C PRO A 48 10.01 21.92 14.12
N ASN A 49 11.10 21.18 14.35
CA ASN A 49 11.70 20.31 13.35
C ASN A 49 10.97 18.96 13.22
N ASN A 50 10.12 18.58 14.18
CA ASN A 50 9.34 17.35 14.15
C ASN A 50 7.97 17.53 13.49
N TYR A 51 7.95 17.47 12.16
CA TYR A 51 6.73 17.55 11.36
C TYR A 51 5.91 16.25 11.31
N LEU A 52 6.43 15.14 11.86
CA LEU A 52 5.79 13.82 11.82
C LEU A 52 5.03 13.47 13.11
N GLY A 53 5.50 13.97 14.26
CA GLY A 53 5.03 13.54 15.58
C GLY A 53 3.52 13.72 15.79
N ARG A 54 2.94 14.82 15.29
CA ARG A 54 1.47 15.05 15.38
C ARG A 54 0.67 14.08 14.51
N ASN A 55 1.15 13.77 13.31
CA ASN A 55 0.50 12.80 12.43
C ASN A 55 0.56 11.39 13.04
N TRP A 56 1.69 11.04 13.68
CA TRP A 56 1.83 9.79 14.42
C TRP A 56 0.83 9.70 15.58
N GLN A 57 0.72 10.74 16.41
CA GLN A 57 -0.24 10.80 17.51
C GLN A 57 -1.70 10.75 17.04
N GLY A 58 -1.99 11.33 15.87
CA GLY A 58 -3.32 11.32 15.26
C GLY A 58 -3.68 10.02 14.55
N ALA A 59 -2.72 9.14 14.24
CA ALA A 59 -2.95 7.92 13.47
C ALA A 59 -4.12 7.04 14.00
N PRO A 60 -4.30 6.84 15.33
CA PRO A 60 -5.42 6.05 15.85
C PRO A 60 -6.81 6.61 15.53
N ILE A 61 -6.94 7.93 15.32
CA ILE A 61 -8.22 8.57 15.01
C ILE A 61 -8.73 8.06 13.67
N PHE A 62 -7.88 8.02 12.63
CA PHE A 62 -8.26 7.57 11.30
C PHE A 62 -8.68 6.08 11.26
N ILE A 63 -8.12 5.27 12.17
CA ILE A 63 -8.41 3.84 12.27
C ILE A 63 -9.77 3.57 12.94
N THR A 64 -10.14 4.41 13.92
CA THR A 64 -11.29 4.16 14.81
C THR A 64 -12.54 4.96 14.45
N VAL A 65 -12.38 6.19 13.96
CA VAL A 65 -13.47 7.05 13.51
C VAL A 65 -13.97 6.60 12.13
N GLU A 66 -15.22 6.93 11.81
CA GLU A 66 -15.94 6.51 10.58
C GLU A 66 -16.19 4.99 10.46
N GLY A 67 -16.13 4.30 11.60
CA GLY A 67 -16.25 2.84 11.69
C GLY A 67 -14.89 2.20 11.92
N ALA A 68 -14.72 1.57 13.08
CA ALA A 68 -13.48 0.93 13.45
C ALA A 68 -13.06 -0.10 12.38
N ASN A 69 -11.79 -0.06 11.97
CA ASN A 69 -11.26 -0.93 10.92
C ASN A 69 -11.53 -2.43 11.16
N ILE A 70 -11.58 -2.86 12.43
CA ILE A 70 -11.94 -4.24 12.80
C ILE A 70 -13.36 -4.59 12.33
N LEU A 71 -14.33 -3.71 12.56
CA LEU A 71 -15.72 -3.91 12.10
C LEU A 71 -15.83 -3.80 10.58
N SER A 72 -15.15 -2.82 9.98
CA SER A 72 -15.12 -2.66 8.53
C SER A 72 -14.60 -3.92 7.83
N ARG A 73 -13.47 -4.45 8.31
CA ARG A 73 -12.83 -5.65 7.77
C ARG A 73 -13.65 -6.91 8.02
N ASN A 74 -14.09 -7.14 9.25
CA ASN A 74 -14.74 -8.41 9.62
C ASN A 74 -16.18 -8.51 9.11
N LEU A 75 -16.91 -7.40 8.99
CA LEU A 75 -18.36 -7.42 8.77
C LEU A 75 -18.81 -6.67 7.50
N MET A 76 -18.23 -5.50 7.19
CA MET A 76 -18.77 -4.63 6.14
C MET A 76 -18.25 -4.99 4.74
N ILE A 77 -16.94 -5.19 4.58
CA ILE A 77 -16.33 -5.41 3.25
C ILE A 77 -16.89 -6.66 2.58
N PHE A 78 -16.85 -7.80 3.26
CA PHE A 78 -17.41 -9.03 2.70
C PHE A 78 -18.87 -9.25 3.11
N GLY A 79 -19.21 -9.20 4.41
CA GLY A 79 -20.54 -9.59 4.89
C GLY A 79 -21.69 -8.77 4.28
N GLN A 80 -21.58 -7.44 4.21
CA GLN A 80 -22.61 -6.60 3.57
C GLN A 80 -22.52 -6.61 2.05
N GLY A 81 -21.31 -6.71 1.48
CA GLY A 81 -21.10 -6.79 0.03
C GLY A 81 -21.61 -8.08 -0.58
N ALA A 82 -21.37 -9.22 0.06
CA ALA A 82 -21.77 -10.55 -0.38
C ALA A 82 -23.29 -10.67 -0.48
N ILE A 83 -24.05 -10.19 0.51
CA ILE A 83 -25.52 -10.29 0.48
C ILE A 83 -26.13 -9.42 -0.63
N ARG A 84 -25.57 -8.23 -0.88
CA ARG A 84 -26.13 -7.27 -1.84
C ARG A 84 -25.73 -7.55 -3.28
N CYS A 85 -24.52 -8.03 -3.52
CA CYS A 85 -23.99 -8.22 -4.86
C CYS A 85 -24.21 -9.64 -5.39
N HIS A 86 -24.56 -10.61 -4.54
CA HIS A 86 -24.75 -11.99 -4.96
C HIS A 86 -26.10 -12.20 -5.66
N PRO A 87 -26.13 -12.76 -6.89
CA PRO A 87 -27.33 -12.80 -7.74
C PRO A 87 -28.48 -13.66 -7.20
N PHE A 88 -28.19 -14.56 -6.25
CA PHE A 88 -29.14 -15.54 -5.69
C PHE A 88 -29.52 -15.29 -4.21
N VAL A 89 -28.61 -14.78 -3.38
CA VAL A 89 -28.75 -14.87 -1.90
C VAL A 89 -29.89 -14.00 -1.38
N LEU A 90 -30.02 -12.77 -1.87
CA LEU A 90 -31.10 -11.89 -1.45
C LEU A 90 -32.49 -12.40 -1.90
N LYS A 91 -32.55 -13.07 -3.06
CA LYS A 91 -33.77 -13.70 -3.57
C LYS A 91 -34.15 -14.94 -2.75
N GLU A 92 -33.17 -15.77 -2.40
CA GLU A 92 -33.36 -16.93 -1.51
C GLU A 92 -33.89 -16.51 -0.14
N MET A 93 -33.32 -15.45 0.44
CA MET A 93 -33.79 -14.88 1.72
C MET A 93 -35.21 -14.33 1.63
N ALA A 94 -35.54 -13.64 0.53
CA ALA A 94 -36.89 -13.09 0.32
C ALA A 94 -37.94 -14.20 0.17
N LEU A 95 -37.61 -15.29 -0.54
CA LEU A 95 -38.47 -16.45 -0.69
C LEU A 95 -38.66 -17.21 0.63
N ALA A 96 -37.61 -17.34 1.45
CA ALA A 96 -37.70 -17.97 2.76
C ALA A 96 -38.61 -17.22 3.75
N GLY A 97 -38.83 -15.91 3.52
CA GLY A 97 -39.71 -15.06 4.34
C GLY A 97 -41.17 -14.97 3.86
N ARG A 98 -41.55 -15.64 2.76
CA ARG A 98 -42.93 -15.59 2.23
C ARG A 98 -43.91 -16.39 3.10
N GLU A 99 -45.14 -15.89 3.20
CA GLU A 99 -46.24 -16.56 3.91
C GLU A 99 -46.75 -17.81 3.18
N ASP A 100 -46.82 -17.77 1.83
CA ASP A 100 -47.16 -18.94 1.02
C ASP A 100 -45.96 -19.89 0.90
N LYS A 101 -45.86 -20.78 1.90
CA LYS A 101 -44.75 -21.74 2.01
C LYS A 101 -44.71 -22.74 0.87
N GLN A 102 -45.84 -23.11 0.26
CA GLN A 102 -45.86 -24.13 -0.80
C GLN A 102 -45.32 -23.57 -2.11
N GLN A 103 -45.78 -22.41 -2.52
CA GLN A 103 -45.26 -21.75 -3.72
C GLN A 103 -43.82 -21.25 -3.50
N ALA A 104 -43.51 -20.73 -2.31
CA ALA A 104 -42.15 -20.30 -1.97
C ALA A 104 -41.13 -21.44 -2.05
N LEU A 105 -41.50 -22.66 -1.64
CA LEU A 105 -40.62 -23.82 -1.70
C LEU A 105 -40.26 -24.19 -3.15
N LEU A 106 -41.24 -24.21 -4.06
CA LEU A 106 -40.99 -24.50 -5.48
C LEU A 106 -40.08 -23.45 -6.15
N GLU A 107 -40.33 -22.17 -5.87
CA GLU A 107 -39.48 -21.08 -6.38
C GLU A 107 -38.08 -21.11 -5.76
N PHE A 108 -37.97 -21.48 -4.49
CA PHE A 108 -36.71 -21.62 -3.78
C PHE A 108 -35.87 -22.77 -4.34
N ASP A 109 -36.44 -23.95 -4.57
CA ASP A 109 -35.72 -25.10 -5.13
C ASP A 109 -35.17 -24.81 -6.53
N ALA A 110 -35.99 -24.16 -7.38
CA ALA A 110 -35.55 -23.73 -8.71
C ALA A 110 -34.41 -22.70 -8.65
N LEU A 111 -34.42 -21.81 -7.66
CA LEU A 111 -33.39 -20.80 -7.45
C LEU A 111 -32.09 -21.43 -6.90
N LEU A 112 -32.22 -22.35 -5.95
CA LEU A 112 -31.11 -23.10 -5.36
C LEU A 112 -30.37 -23.92 -6.41
N LEU A 113 -31.10 -24.60 -7.32
CA LEU A 113 -30.49 -25.34 -8.43
C LEU A 113 -29.65 -24.43 -9.35
N LYS A 114 -30.13 -23.21 -9.63
CA LYS A 114 -29.35 -22.22 -10.40
C LYS A 114 -28.10 -21.76 -9.66
N HIS A 115 -28.21 -21.56 -8.34
CA HIS A 115 -27.07 -21.20 -7.49
C HIS A 115 -26.02 -22.31 -7.45
N ILE A 116 -26.44 -23.59 -7.30
CA ILE A 116 -25.53 -24.74 -7.38
C ILE A 116 -24.86 -24.81 -8.76
N GLY A 117 -25.62 -24.61 -9.84
CA GLY A 117 -25.06 -24.56 -11.20
C GLY A 117 -24.01 -23.46 -11.38
N PHE A 118 -24.26 -22.27 -10.83
CA PHE A 118 -23.32 -21.15 -10.82
C PHE A 118 -22.04 -21.50 -10.05
N ALA A 119 -22.16 -22.09 -8.85
CA ALA A 119 -21.02 -22.51 -8.05
C ALA A 119 -20.15 -23.59 -8.76
N VAL A 120 -20.79 -24.57 -9.42
CA VAL A 120 -20.09 -25.59 -10.21
C VAL A 120 -19.38 -24.99 -11.42
N SER A 121 -20.01 -24.04 -12.12
CA SER A 121 -19.39 -23.33 -13.25
C SER A 121 -18.17 -22.51 -12.81
N ASN A 122 -18.27 -21.84 -11.66
CA ASN A 122 -17.14 -21.11 -11.06
C ASN A 122 -16.02 -22.06 -10.64
N ALA A 123 -16.33 -23.22 -10.06
CA ALA A 123 -15.33 -24.24 -9.71
C ALA A 123 -14.60 -24.78 -10.95
N ALA A 124 -15.33 -25.10 -12.03
CA ALA A 124 -14.74 -25.58 -13.28
C ALA A 124 -13.85 -24.50 -13.94
N SER A 125 -14.34 -23.27 -14.02
CA SER A 125 -13.58 -22.13 -14.54
C SER A 125 -12.32 -21.87 -13.73
N THR A 126 -12.44 -21.93 -12.39
CA THR A 126 -11.31 -21.82 -11.46
C THR A 126 -10.26 -22.88 -11.75
N LEU A 127 -10.65 -24.14 -11.86
CA LEU A 127 -9.71 -25.23 -12.14
C LEU A 127 -9.00 -25.04 -13.48
N ILE A 128 -9.76 -24.74 -14.54
CA ILE A 128 -9.22 -24.52 -15.90
C ILE A 128 -8.20 -23.38 -15.90
N LEU A 129 -8.54 -22.24 -15.31
CA LEU A 129 -7.65 -21.07 -15.23
C LEU A 129 -6.40 -21.38 -14.38
N ASN A 130 -6.55 -22.09 -13.26
CA ASN A 130 -5.45 -22.46 -12.37
C ASN A 130 -4.55 -23.58 -12.91
N LEU A 131 -5.02 -24.39 -13.85
CA LEU A 131 -4.18 -25.32 -14.61
C LEU A 131 -3.36 -24.63 -15.71
N GLY A 132 -3.59 -23.33 -15.96
CA GLY A 132 -2.81 -22.52 -16.90
C GLY A 132 -3.47 -22.32 -18.27
N PHE A 133 -4.65 -22.87 -18.50
CA PHE A 133 -5.38 -22.72 -19.77
C PHE A 133 -5.91 -21.29 -20.00
N GLY A 134 -5.95 -20.45 -18.96
CA GLY A 134 -6.23 -19.02 -19.09
C GLY A 134 -5.16 -18.22 -19.84
N HIS A 135 -4.01 -18.82 -20.19
CA HIS A 135 -2.97 -18.15 -20.98
C HIS A 135 -3.45 -17.78 -22.40
N PHE A 136 -4.42 -18.53 -22.95
CA PHE A 136 -4.98 -18.31 -24.28
C PHE A 136 -6.04 -17.21 -24.34
N GLU A 137 -6.47 -16.68 -23.20
CA GLU A 137 -7.39 -15.55 -23.16
C GLU A 137 -6.69 -14.27 -23.67
N ARG A 138 -7.39 -13.55 -24.54
CA ARG A 138 -7.00 -12.20 -24.94
C ARG A 138 -7.22 -11.28 -23.74
N ALA A 139 -6.14 -10.63 -23.30
CA ALA A 139 -6.18 -9.62 -22.27
C ALA A 139 -5.80 -8.26 -22.86
N PRO A 140 -6.39 -7.15 -22.36
CA PRO A 140 -6.04 -5.81 -22.84
C PRO A 140 -4.68 -5.34 -22.31
N GLY A 141 -4.16 -4.25 -22.91
CA GLY A 141 -2.88 -3.64 -22.55
C GLY A 141 -1.65 -4.34 -23.17
N ASN A 142 -0.47 -4.03 -22.65
CA ASN A 142 0.82 -4.51 -23.15
C ASN A 142 1.20 -5.89 -22.57
N SER A 143 2.34 -6.43 -23.00
CA SER A 143 2.81 -7.76 -22.56
C SER A 143 2.93 -7.90 -21.04
N LEU A 144 3.31 -6.81 -20.35
CA LEU A 144 3.41 -6.77 -18.90
C LEU A 144 2.03 -6.81 -18.23
N SER A 145 1.11 -5.91 -18.60
CA SER A 145 -0.21 -5.83 -17.98
C SER A 145 -1.07 -7.05 -18.30
N GLN A 146 -0.93 -7.66 -19.47
CA GLN A 146 -1.67 -8.87 -19.87
C GLN A 146 -1.41 -10.05 -18.93
N GLY A 147 -0.17 -10.24 -18.48
CA GLY A 147 0.15 -11.27 -17.49
C GLY A 147 -0.61 -11.06 -16.18
N TYR A 148 -0.68 -9.81 -15.73
CA TYR A 148 -1.38 -9.42 -14.52
C TYR A 148 -2.91 -9.45 -14.64
N PHE A 149 -3.48 -9.12 -15.80
CA PHE A 149 -4.90 -9.33 -16.09
C PHE A 149 -5.28 -10.81 -15.94
N ARG A 150 -4.50 -11.72 -16.53
CA ARG A 150 -4.77 -13.16 -16.42
C ARG A 150 -4.62 -13.66 -14.99
N ALA A 151 -3.64 -13.15 -14.25
CA ALA A 151 -3.48 -13.47 -12.83
C ALA A 151 -4.68 -13.01 -12.01
N LEU A 152 -5.19 -11.80 -12.28
CA LEU A 152 -6.36 -11.25 -11.61
C LEU A 152 -7.63 -12.03 -11.97
N ASN A 153 -7.85 -12.39 -13.23
CA ASN A 153 -8.97 -13.25 -13.67
C ASN A 153 -8.95 -14.59 -12.94
N ARG A 154 -7.78 -15.22 -12.83
CA ARG A 154 -7.59 -16.48 -12.11
C ARG A 154 -7.96 -16.36 -10.63
N GLN A 155 -7.48 -15.31 -9.96
CA GLN A 155 -7.82 -15.05 -8.56
C GLN A 155 -9.30 -14.68 -8.38
N ALA A 156 -9.90 -13.98 -9.33
CA ALA A 156 -11.31 -13.63 -9.32
C ALA A 156 -12.21 -14.86 -9.42
N ALA A 157 -11.88 -15.79 -10.32
CA ALA A 157 -12.60 -17.06 -10.43
C ALA A 157 -12.49 -17.86 -9.11
N ALA A 158 -11.28 -17.99 -8.57
CA ALA A 158 -11.05 -18.66 -7.29
C ALA A 158 -11.82 -18.00 -6.14
N PHE A 159 -11.80 -16.67 -6.07
CA PHE A 159 -12.54 -15.91 -5.06
C PHE A 159 -14.04 -16.09 -5.21
N ALA A 160 -14.60 -16.03 -6.42
CA ALA A 160 -16.02 -16.26 -6.67
C ALA A 160 -16.45 -17.65 -6.19
N MET A 161 -15.70 -18.68 -6.55
CA MET A 161 -15.92 -20.05 -6.06
C MET A 161 -15.88 -20.14 -4.53
N LEU A 162 -14.85 -19.55 -3.90
CA LEU A 162 -14.71 -19.56 -2.44
C LEU A 162 -15.82 -18.78 -1.74
N ALA A 163 -16.25 -17.66 -2.30
CA ALA A 163 -17.35 -16.84 -1.78
C ALA A 163 -18.66 -17.62 -1.85
N ASP A 164 -19.01 -18.18 -3.01
CA ASP A 164 -20.24 -18.94 -3.23
C ASP A 164 -20.32 -20.15 -2.29
N LEU A 165 -19.24 -20.95 -2.22
CA LEU A 165 -19.21 -22.11 -1.33
C LEU A 165 -19.25 -21.72 0.14
N SER A 166 -18.58 -20.62 0.53
CA SER A 166 -18.64 -20.14 1.90
C SER A 166 -20.06 -19.72 2.28
N ILE A 167 -20.76 -19.02 1.39
CA ILE A 167 -22.14 -18.59 1.62
C ILE A 167 -23.09 -19.80 1.64
N MET A 168 -22.97 -20.71 0.68
CA MET A 168 -23.83 -21.89 0.58
C MET A 168 -23.66 -22.86 1.77
N LEU A 169 -22.43 -23.11 2.19
CA LEU A 169 -22.15 -24.10 3.24
C LEU A 169 -22.31 -23.56 4.65
N LEU A 170 -22.05 -22.27 4.86
CA LEU A 170 -22.06 -21.66 6.20
C LEU A 170 -23.29 -20.79 6.43
N GLY A 171 -23.96 -20.31 5.38
CA GLY A 171 -25.16 -19.50 5.46
C GLY A 171 -25.03 -18.36 6.47
N GLY A 172 -25.97 -18.30 7.42
CA GLY A 172 -25.96 -17.30 8.49
C GLY A 172 -24.79 -17.43 9.48
N GLU A 173 -24.13 -18.58 9.59
CA GLU A 173 -22.94 -18.74 10.44
C GLU A 173 -21.74 -17.96 9.92
N LEU A 174 -21.70 -17.65 8.62
CA LEU A 174 -20.61 -16.89 8.01
C LEU A 174 -20.45 -15.52 8.68
N LYS A 175 -21.57 -14.89 9.06
CA LYS A 175 -21.58 -13.63 9.80
C LYS A 175 -20.99 -13.76 11.21
N ARG A 176 -21.11 -14.94 11.85
CA ARG A 176 -20.50 -15.22 13.16
C ARG A 176 -19.03 -15.62 13.05
N ARG A 177 -18.60 -16.14 11.90
CA ARG A 177 -17.21 -16.52 11.61
C ARG A 177 -16.41 -15.33 11.10
N GLU A 178 -16.28 -14.31 11.94
CA GLU A 178 -15.67 -13.02 11.60
C GLU A 178 -14.29 -13.13 10.94
N ARG A 179 -13.44 -14.06 11.39
CA ARG A 179 -12.11 -14.29 10.78
C ARG A 179 -12.17 -14.79 9.33
N LEU A 180 -13.16 -15.62 8.99
CA LEU A 180 -13.34 -16.13 7.63
C LEU A 180 -13.86 -15.01 6.71
N SER A 181 -14.86 -14.26 7.19
CA SER A 181 -15.39 -13.08 6.51
C SER A 181 -14.30 -12.02 6.28
N ALA A 182 -13.47 -11.76 7.29
CA ALA A 182 -12.34 -10.84 7.20
C ALA A 182 -11.37 -11.22 6.08
N ARG A 183 -10.99 -12.50 5.99
CA ARG A 183 -10.07 -12.98 4.94
C ARG A 183 -10.69 -12.89 3.55
N LEU A 184 -11.97 -13.20 3.39
CA LEU A 184 -12.67 -13.00 2.12
C LEU A 184 -12.70 -11.50 1.74
N GLY A 185 -12.87 -10.63 2.74
CA GLY A 185 -12.73 -9.18 2.57
C GLY A 185 -11.33 -8.74 2.17
N ASP A 186 -10.28 -9.36 2.74
CA ASP A 186 -8.88 -9.10 2.37
C ASP A 186 -8.61 -9.49 0.90
N VAL A 187 -9.07 -10.67 0.46
CA VAL A 187 -8.96 -11.12 -0.94
C VAL A 187 -9.61 -10.09 -1.88
N LEU A 188 -10.87 -9.73 -1.62
CA LEU A 188 -11.60 -8.75 -2.42
C LEU A 188 -10.89 -7.40 -2.44
N SER A 189 -10.40 -6.94 -1.29
CA SER A 189 -9.70 -5.66 -1.18
C SER A 189 -8.43 -5.63 -2.01
N HIS A 190 -7.60 -6.67 -1.93
CA HIS A 190 -6.35 -6.72 -2.69
C HIS A 190 -6.58 -6.92 -4.18
N MET A 191 -7.62 -7.67 -4.59
CA MET A 191 -8.03 -7.71 -5.99
C MET A 191 -8.50 -6.33 -6.49
N TYR A 192 -9.20 -5.56 -5.65
CA TYR A 192 -9.60 -4.20 -5.97
C TYR A 192 -8.40 -3.25 -6.12
N LEU A 193 -7.43 -3.30 -5.20
CA LEU A 193 -6.19 -2.52 -5.29
C LEU A 193 -5.37 -2.89 -6.53
N ALA A 194 -5.23 -4.18 -6.85
CA ALA A 194 -4.61 -4.65 -8.08
C ALA A 194 -5.33 -4.12 -9.34
N SER A 195 -6.65 -4.16 -9.35
CA SER A 195 -7.47 -3.61 -10.44
C SER A 195 -7.25 -2.11 -10.61
N ALA A 196 -7.17 -1.37 -9.51
CA ALA A 196 -6.92 0.07 -9.52
C ALA A 196 -5.51 0.42 -10.03
N ALA A 197 -4.49 -0.33 -9.60
CA ALA A 197 -3.11 -0.16 -10.08
C ALA A 197 -3.02 -0.42 -11.58
N LEU A 198 -3.66 -1.49 -12.05
CA LEU A 198 -3.70 -1.87 -13.45
C LEU A 198 -4.48 -0.85 -14.30
N LYS A 199 -5.62 -0.35 -13.79
CA LYS A 199 -6.38 0.71 -14.45
C LYS A 199 -5.55 1.99 -14.56
N ARG A 200 -4.87 2.42 -13.49
CA ARG A 200 -4.00 3.60 -13.54
C ARG A 200 -2.89 3.41 -14.58
N TYR A 201 -2.22 2.27 -14.60
CA TYR A 201 -1.18 1.97 -15.57
C TYR A 201 -1.71 2.03 -17.02
N HIS A 202 -2.89 1.46 -17.26
CA HIS A 202 -3.55 1.54 -18.56
C HIS A 202 -3.94 2.97 -18.94
N ASP A 203 -4.57 3.73 -18.04
CA ASP A 203 -5.04 5.10 -18.28
C ASP A 203 -3.87 6.06 -18.61
N LEU A 204 -2.69 5.81 -18.05
CA LEU A 204 -1.45 6.53 -18.36
C LEU A 204 -0.81 6.12 -19.70
N GLY A 205 -1.42 5.20 -20.45
CA GLY A 205 -0.87 4.70 -21.71
C GLY A 205 0.20 3.63 -21.55
N SER A 206 0.25 2.96 -20.39
CA SER A 206 1.21 1.88 -20.08
C SER A 206 2.69 2.28 -20.25
N PRO A 207 3.15 3.39 -19.65
CA PRO A 207 4.50 3.90 -19.88
C PRO A 207 5.58 2.99 -19.27
N ASP A 208 6.67 2.76 -20.01
CA ASP A 208 7.74 1.85 -19.60
C ASP A 208 8.38 2.25 -18.27
N HIS A 209 8.54 3.55 -18.01
CA HIS A 209 9.16 4.07 -16.80
C HIS A 209 8.35 3.77 -15.52
N MET A 210 7.06 3.43 -15.63
CA MET A 210 6.21 3.02 -14.50
C MET A 210 6.26 1.52 -14.22
N SER A 211 6.93 0.73 -15.07
CA SER A 211 6.95 -0.74 -14.95
C SER A 211 7.39 -1.25 -13.58
N PRO A 212 8.42 -0.69 -12.90
CA PRO A 212 8.84 -1.18 -11.58
C PRO A 212 7.77 -0.94 -10.51
N LEU A 213 7.22 0.27 -10.45
CA LEU A 213 6.15 0.64 -9.51
C LEU A 213 4.89 -0.19 -9.73
N PHE A 214 4.52 -0.40 -11.01
CA PHE A 214 3.36 -1.20 -11.38
C PHE A 214 3.54 -2.67 -11.00
N ARG A 215 4.68 -3.30 -11.34
CA ARG A 215 5.00 -4.68 -10.95
C ARG A 215 4.94 -4.85 -9.44
N TRP A 216 5.53 -3.92 -8.69
CA TRP A 216 5.56 -3.99 -7.24
C TRP A 216 4.14 -3.99 -6.65
N ALA A 217 3.30 -3.03 -7.07
CA ALA A 217 1.91 -2.94 -6.60
C ALA A 217 1.08 -4.19 -6.95
N MET A 218 1.31 -4.77 -8.13
CA MET A 218 0.64 -5.99 -8.57
C MET A 218 1.11 -7.22 -7.79
N GLU A 219 2.42 -7.44 -7.63
CA GLU A 219 2.95 -8.59 -6.89
C GLU A 219 2.59 -8.54 -5.41
N GLU A 220 2.60 -7.36 -4.81
CA GLU A 220 2.13 -7.16 -3.44
C GLU A 220 0.65 -7.56 -3.33
N SER A 221 -0.22 -6.93 -4.12
CA SER A 221 -1.66 -7.15 -4.03
C SER A 221 -2.05 -8.59 -4.35
N LEU A 222 -1.54 -9.16 -5.44
CA LEU A 222 -1.82 -10.55 -5.81
C LEU A 222 -1.24 -11.54 -4.78
N GLY A 223 -0.08 -11.24 -4.19
CA GLY A 223 0.54 -12.07 -3.15
C GLY A 223 -0.25 -12.07 -1.85
N HIS A 224 -0.76 -10.91 -1.41
CA HIS A 224 -1.63 -10.81 -0.24
C HIS A 224 -2.99 -11.49 -0.47
N SER A 225 -3.58 -11.33 -1.65
CA SER A 225 -4.80 -12.03 -2.07
C SER A 225 -4.61 -13.56 -2.01
N GLU A 226 -3.55 -14.11 -2.60
CA GLU A 226 -3.28 -15.56 -2.54
C GLU A 226 -3.00 -16.06 -1.14
N ARG A 227 -2.32 -15.26 -0.31
CA ARG A 227 -2.11 -15.58 1.10
C ARG A 227 -3.45 -15.69 1.85
N ALA A 228 -4.33 -14.72 1.69
CA ALA A 228 -5.65 -14.73 2.33
C ALA A 228 -6.51 -15.91 1.86
N MET A 229 -6.47 -16.26 0.56
CA MET A 229 -7.10 -17.48 0.03
C MET A 229 -6.54 -18.76 0.65
N ASP A 230 -5.21 -18.89 0.74
CA ASP A 230 -4.56 -20.05 1.35
C ASP A 230 -4.92 -20.19 2.85
N GLU A 231 -5.06 -19.07 3.55
CA GLU A 231 -5.51 -19.05 4.94
C GLU A 231 -6.99 -19.41 5.10
N ILE A 232 -7.87 -18.99 4.16
CA ILE A 232 -9.27 -19.42 4.10
C ILE A 232 -9.34 -20.94 4.01
N LEU A 233 -8.61 -21.50 3.04
CA LEU A 233 -8.59 -22.94 2.75
C LEU A 233 -8.02 -23.75 3.91
N SER A 234 -6.93 -23.28 4.53
CA SER A 234 -6.28 -23.95 5.66
C SER A 234 -7.12 -23.92 6.94
N ASN A 235 -8.00 -22.92 7.08
CA ASN A 235 -8.89 -22.77 8.24
C ASN A 235 -10.36 -23.04 7.90
N PHE A 236 -10.62 -23.73 6.78
CA PHE A 236 -11.99 -24.01 6.37
C PHE A 236 -12.67 -24.92 7.41
N PRO A 237 -13.96 -24.70 7.76
CA PRO A 237 -14.61 -25.44 8.85
C PRO A 237 -14.58 -26.96 8.69
N ASN A 238 -14.70 -27.44 7.44
CA ASN A 238 -14.47 -28.83 7.09
C ASN A 238 -13.06 -28.97 6.48
N ARG A 239 -12.14 -29.63 7.19
CA ARG A 239 -10.74 -29.80 6.77
C ARG A 239 -10.58 -30.59 5.48
N ILE A 240 -11.41 -31.60 5.25
CA ILE A 240 -11.38 -32.42 4.03
C ILE A 240 -11.76 -31.54 2.84
N LEU A 241 -12.87 -30.80 2.99
CA LEU A 241 -13.33 -29.89 1.95
C LEU A 241 -12.31 -28.77 1.70
N GLY A 242 -11.73 -28.17 2.75
CA GLY A 242 -10.65 -27.19 2.62
C GLY A 242 -9.46 -27.72 1.82
N GLY A 243 -9.06 -28.98 2.04
CA GLY A 243 -8.02 -29.65 1.26
C GLY A 243 -8.38 -29.84 -0.22
N LEU A 244 -9.61 -30.28 -0.52
CA LEU A 244 -10.10 -30.42 -1.90
C LEU A 244 -10.15 -29.07 -2.63
N LEU A 245 -10.69 -28.05 -1.95
CA LEU A 245 -10.74 -26.69 -2.48
C LEU A 245 -9.33 -26.13 -2.73
N ARG A 246 -8.37 -26.46 -1.86
CA ARG A 246 -6.97 -26.07 -2.05
C ARG A 246 -6.35 -26.72 -3.29
N ALA A 247 -6.66 -27.99 -3.57
CA ALA A 247 -6.19 -28.63 -4.79
C ALA A 247 -6.77 -27.99 -6.06
N VAL A 248 -7.99 -27.43 -5.99
CA VAL A 248 -8.63 -26.72 -7.11
C VAL A 248 -8.06 -25.31 -7.29
N VAL A 249 -7.93 -24.55 -6.20
CA VAL A 249 -7.48 -23.15 -6.21
C VAL A 249 -5.96 -23.03 -6.40
N PHE A 250 -5.19 -23.93 -5.79
CA PHE A 250 -3.72 -23.92 -5.80
C PHE A 250 -3.15 -25.29 -6.18
N PRO A 251 -3.42 -25.82 -7.41
CA PRO A 251 -2.94 -27.13 -7.83
C PRO A 251 -1.41 -27.25 -7.77
N PHE A 252 -0.69 -26.13 -7.98
CA PHE A 252 0.77 -26.04 -7.92
C PHE A 252 1.26 -25.13 -6.78
N GLY A 253 0.40 -24.81 -5.80
CA GLY A 253 0.67 -23.82 -4.78
C GLY A 253 0.44 -22.36 -5.24
N ARG A 254 0.77 -21.42 -4.36
CA ARG A 254 0.67 -19.97 -4.62
C ARG A 254 1.70 -19.54 -5.68
N ARG A 255 1.24 -18.78 -6.67
CA ARG A 255 2.07 -18.26 -7.78
C ARG A 255 2.65 -16.89 -7.47
N HIS A 256 1.91 -16.05 -6.75
CA HIS A 256 2.38 -14.73 -6.29
C HIS A 256 2.74 -14.82 -4.81
N LYS A 257 4.01 -14.54 -4.50
CA LYS A 257 4.52 -14.59 -3.12
C LYS A 257 4.72 -13.20 -2.51
N GLY A 258 4.51 -12.15 -3.29
CA GLY A 258 4.87 -10.77 -2.97
C GLY A 258 5.99 -10.25 -3.89
N PRO A 259 6.35 -8.96 -3.77
CA PRO A 259 7.49 -8.40 -4.47
C PRO A 259 8.79 -9.08 -4.01
N SER A 260 9.78 -9.13 -4.91
CA SER A 260 11.11 -9.67 -4.60
C SER A 260 12.04 -8.59 -4.08
N ASP A 261 13.06 -8.94 -3.30
CA ASP A 261 14.08 -8.00 -2.79
C ASP A 261 14.72 -7.16 -3.91
N LYS A 262 14.91 -7.76 -5.10
CA LYS A 262 15.43 -7.03 -6.27
C LYS A 262 14.47 -5.93 -6.74
N LEU A 263 13.17 -6.24 -6.76
CA LEU A 263 12.12 -5.29 -7.15
C LEU A 263 11.94 -4.22 -6.08
N ASP A 264 12.01 -4.58 -4.81
CA ASP A 264 12.00 -3.63 -3.68
C ASP A 264 13.17 -2.64 -3.80
N ALA A 265 14.38 -3.14 -4.06
CA ALA A 265 15.55 -2.29 -4.26
C ALA A 265 15.41 -1.38 -5.49
N GLU A 266 14.83 -1.87 -6.59
CA GLU A 266 14.57 -1.08 -7.79
C GLU A 266 13.56 0.05 -7.53
N VAL A 267 12.48 -0.23 -6.80
CA VAL A 267 11.49 0.78 -6.40
C VAL A 267 12.10 1.78 -5.41
N ALA A 268 12.89 1.33 -4.43
CA ALA A 268 13.56 2.20 -3.49
C ALA A 268 14.53 3.18 -4.18
N GLN A 269 15.22 2.74 -5.24
CA GLN A 269 16.09 3.60 -6.03
C GLN A 269 15.34 4.74 -6.74
N VAL A 270 14.05 4.58 -7.05
CA VAL A 270 13.23 5.65 -7.64
C VAL A 270 13.21 6.88 -6.73
N LEU A 271 13.11 6.68 -5.41
CA LEU A 271 13.07 7.78 -4.43
C LEU A 271 14.36 8.60 -4.38
N GLY A 272 15.49 8.01 -4.82
CA GLY A 272 16.79 8.68 -4.89
C GLY A 272 17.10 9.32 -6.24
N ARG A 273 16.17 9.28 -7.20
CA ARG A 273 16.38 9.87 -8.54
C ARG A 273 16.32 11.40 -8.49
N ALA A 274 16.87 12.02 -9.52
CA ALA A 274 16.86 13.47 -9.65
C ALA A 274 15.44 14.01 -9.86
N LYS A 275 15.20 15.24 -9.40
CA LYS A 275 13.97 15.99 -9.66
C LYS A 275 13.71 16.07 -11.17
N GLY A 276 12.47 15.84 -11.59
CA GLY A 276 12.09 15.78 -13.00
C GLY A 276 12.24 14.40 -13.64
N ASP A 277 12.74 13.37 -12.93
CA ASP A 277 12.63 11.98 -13.40
C ASP A 277 11.15 11.59 -13.55
N PRO A 278 10.72 11.08 -14.73
CA PRO A 278 9.30 10.78 -14.97
C PRO A 278 8.69 9.83 -13.94
N THR A 279 9.43 8.80 -13.52
CA THR A 279 8.92 7.83 -12.54
C THR A 279 8.77 8.47 -11.15
N LEU A 280 9.74 9.29 -10.73
CA LEU A 280 9.67 10.00 -9.46
C LEU A 280 8.53 11.03 -9.44
N GLU A 281 8.35 11.79 -10.52
CA GLU A 281 7.28 12.78 -10.62
C GLU A 281 5.88 12.13 -10.58
N GLU A 282 5.72 10.96 -11.22
CA GLU A 282 4.48 10.17 -11.13
C GLU A 282 4.20 9.63 -9.72
N LEU A 283 5.25 9.21 -9.01
CA LEU A 283 5.15 8.73 -7.63
C LEU A 283 4.76 9.87 -6.67
N LEU A 284 5.31 11.05 -6.87
CA LEU A 284 5.03 12.25 -6.08
C LEU A 284 3.79 13.03 -6.54
N ALA A 285 3.09 12.53 -7.56
CA ALA A 285 1.92 13.20 -8.12
C ALA A 285 0.82 13.36 -7.05
N GLY A 286 0.39 14.62 -6.85
CA GLY A 286 -0.63 14.98 -5.86
C GLY A 286 -0.08 15.30 -4.47
N CYS A 287 1.22 15.11 -4.22
CA CYS A 287 1.85 15.55 -2.98
C CYS A 287 2.13 17.06 -3.01
N TYR A 288 1.91 17.73 -1.88
CA TYR A 288 2.38 19.10 -1.69
C TYR A 288 3.91 19.11 -1.56
N ARG A 289 4.58 19.97 -2.35
CA ARG A 289 6.04 20.05 -2.45
C ARG A 289 6.52 21.46 -2.10
N PRO A 290 6.72 21.76 -0.82
CA PRO A 290 7.16 23.08 -0.40
C PRO A 290 8.54 23.41 -0.97
N GLN A 291 8.72 24.65 -1.43
CA GLN A 291 9.99 25.14 -1.98
C GLN A 291 10.81 25.95 -0.96
N SER A 292 10.20 26.31 0.17
CA SER A 292 10.86 27.09 1.21
C SER A 292 11.88 26.23 1.96
N ALA A 293 13.09 26.76 2.14
CA ALA A 293 14.10 26.13 2.99
C ALA A 293 13.73 26.17 4.49
N GLU A 294 12.68 26.92 4.87
CA GLU A 294 12.14 26.94 6.23
C GLU A 294 11.11 25.84 6.50
N ASP A 295 10.55 25.23 5.44
CA ASP A 295 9.72 24.05 5.59
C ASP A 295 10.61 22.80 5.74
N PRO A 296 10.35 21.88 6.68
CA PRO A 296 11.18 20.69 6.87
C PRO A 296 11.37 19.83 5.61
N VAL A 297 10.34 19.72 4.77
CA VAL A 297 10.39 18.96 3.51
C VAL A 297 11.12 19.76 2.43
N GLY A 298 10.91 21.09 2.38
CA GLY A 298 11.64 21.97 1.45
C GLY A 298 13.13 22.07 1.78
N ALA A 299 13.48 22.07 3.07
CA ALA A 299 14.85 22.04 3.57
C ALA A 299 15.59 20.78 3.12
N LEU A 300 14.92 19.62 3.10
CA LEU A 300 15.48 18.37 2.57
C LEU A 300 15.87 18.50 1.11
N GLN A 301 14.96 19.00 0.25
CA GLN A 301 15.26 19.18 -1.16
C GLN A 301 16.41 20.18 -1.37
N HIS A 302 16.39 21.30 -0.64
CA HIS A 302 17.46 22.30 -0.70
C HIS A 302 18.82 21.71 -0.31
N ALA A 303 18.87 20.91 0.75
CA ALA A 303 20.08 20.21 1.17
C ALA A 303 20.56 19.21 0.11
N ILE A 304 19.66 18.45 -0.52
CA ILE A 304 20.01 17.51 -1.60
C ILE A 304 20.66 18.24 -2.79
N ASP A 305 20.09 19.38 -3.20
CA ASP A 305 20.60 20.15 -4.34
C ASP A 305 22.01 20.71 -4.05
N LEU A 306 22.21 21.26 -2.85
CA LEU A 306 23.51 21.76 -2.40
C LEU A 306 24.55 20.64 -2.25
N LEU A 307 24.17 19.50 -1.67
CA LEU A 307 25.06 18.35 -1.49
C LEU A 307 25.46 17.72 -2.82
N THR A 308 24.52 17.62 -3.77
CA THR A 308 24.80 17.17 -5.13
C THR A 308 25.82 18.08 -5.80
N THR A 309 25.63 19.40 -5.69
CA THR A 309 26.56 20.40 -6.26
C THR A 309 27.93 20.34 -5.60
N ALA A 310 27.97 20.16 -4.27
CA ALA A 310 29.20 20.08 -3.49
C ALA A 310 29.90 18.71 -3.55
N TYR A 311 29.29 17.68 -4.17
CA TYR A 311 29.79 16.31 -4.16
C TYR A 311 31.24 16.15 -4.67
N PRO A 312 31.66 16.78 -5.79
CA PRO A 312 33.04 16.71 -6.25
C PRO A 312 34.03 17.30 -5.23
N LEU A 313 33.65 18.41 -4.58
CA LEU A 313 34.45 19.07 -3.55
C LEU A 313 34.53 18.23 -2.27
N HIS A 314 33.43 17.59 -1.89
CA HIS A 314 33.40 16.67 -0.77
C HIS A 314 34.32 15.47 -1.01
N LYS A 315 34.31 14.91 -2.23
CA LYS A 315 35.22 13.83 -2.63
C LYS A 315 36.68 14.26 -2.59
N LYS A 316 37.00 15.45 -3.10
CA LYS A 316 38.34 16.07 -3.03
C LYS A 316 38.82 16.19 -1.56
N LEU A 317 37.97 16.71 -0.68
CA LEU A 317 38.24 16.82 0.75
C LEU A 317 38.49 15.45 1.40
N GLN A 318 37.63 14.46 1.14
CA GLN A 318 37.76 13.09 1.66
C GLN A 318 39.03 12.40 1.19
N THR A 319 39.39 12.54 -0.09
CA THR A 319 40.64 11.99 -0.63
C THR A 319 41.86 12.60 0.05
N ALA A 320 41.88 13.92 0.25
CA ALA A 320 42.99 14.62 0.88
C ALA A 320 43.09 14.32 2.40
N LEU A 321 41.98 14.04 3.08
CA LEU A 321 42.00 13.51 4.45
C LEU A 321 42.57 12.08 4.50
N LYS A 322 42.10 11.18 3.61
CA LYS A 322 42.55 9.79 3.57
C LYS A 322 44.01 9.62 3.18
N SER A 323 44.52 10.48 2.29
CA SER A 323 45.94 10.48 1.91
C SER A 323 46.85 11.09 2.98
N GLY A 324 46.28 11.66 4.05
CA GLY A 324 47.03 12.36 5.09
C GLY A 324 47.58 13.71 4.66
N GLN A 325 47.18 14.22 3.49
CA GLN A 325 47.54 15.55 2.99
C GLN A 325 46.92 16.64 3.88
N ILE A 326 45.70 16.43 4.36
CA ILE A 326 45.05 17.27 5.38
C ILE A 326 45.11 16.54 6.72
N LYS A 327 45.63 17.22 7.75
CA LYS A 327 45.59 16.77 9.14
C LYS A 327 44.95 17.87 9.98
N PRO A 328 43.64 17.80 10.25
CA PRO A 328 42.97 18.78 11.10
C PRO A 328 43.58 18.75 12.51
N ALA A 329 43.82 19.92 13.09
CA ALA A 329 44.17 20.03 14.50
C ALA A 329 42.98 19.62 15.39
N ALA A 330 43.23 19.38 16.68
CA ALA A 330 42.16 19.08 17.62
C ALA A 330 41.13 20.22 17.65
N GLY A 331 39.87 19.92 17.29
CA GLY A 331 38.79 20.90 17.18
C GLY A 331 38.73 21.71 15.88
N GLU A 332 39.70 21.54 14.96
CA GLU A 332 39.67 22.20 13.64
C GLU A 332 38.72 21.45 12.70
N HIS A 333 37.81 22.17 12.04
CA HIS A 333 36.94 21.58 11.03
C HIS A 333 37.76 21.20 9.79
N ALA A 334 37.46 20.06 9.17
CA ALA A 334 38.25 19.56 8.04
C ALA A 334 38.28 20.52 6.84
N ILE A 335 37.21 21.29 6.62
CA ILE A 335 37.14 22.33 5.58
C ILE A 335 38.17 23.43 5.85
N ASP A 336 38.34 23.84 7.10
CA ASP A 336 39.24 24.93 7.49
C ASP A 336 40.70 24.49 7.37
N ALA A 337 41.00 23.26 7.79
CA ALA A 337 42.29 22.64 7.59
C ALA A 337 42.67 22.56 6.10
N ALA A 338 41.71 22.20 5.24
CA ALA A 338 41.90 22.11 3.79
C ALA A 338 42.12 23.48 3.13
N LEU A 339 41.43 24.52 3.60
CA LEU A 339 41.62 25.90 3.15
C LEU A 339 43.01 26.42 3.56
N ARG A 340 43.43 26.17 4.80
CA ARG A 340 44.72 26.60 5.35
C ARG A 340 45.92 26.10 4.55
N ILE A 341 45.86 24.86 4.07
CA ILE A 341 46.94 24.24 3.28
C ILE A 341 46.76 24.39 1.76
N GLY A 342 45.75 25.15 1.32
CA GLY A 342 45.49 25.42 -0.09
C GLY A 342 44.93 24.25 -0.90
N VAL A 343 44.44 23.19 -0.25
CA VAL A 343 43.72 22.10 -0.94
C VAL A 343 42.36 22.60 -1.45
N LEU A 344 41.71 23.48 -0.70
CA LEU A 344 40.48 24.16 -1.11
C LEU A 344 40.72 25.66 -1.29
N GLN A 345 40.06 26.25 -2.29
CA GLN A 345 39.93 27.71 -2.41
C GLN A 345 38.82 28.23 -1.49
N ALA A 346 38.80 29.55 -1.25
CA ALA A 346 37.81 30.19 -0.37
C ALA A 346 36.37 29.93 -0.83
N GLU A 347 36.09 30.01 -2.14
CA GLU A 347 34.76 29.73 -2.70
C GLU A 347 34.36 28.25 -2.58
N GLU A 348 35.31 27.33 -2.79
CA GLU A 348 35.08 25.89 -2.62
C GLU A 348 34.77 25.56 -1.15
N ALA A 349 35.49 26.18 -0.21
CA ALA A 349 35.26 26.03 1.21
C ALA A 349 33.88 26.58 1.62
N GLN A 350 33.49 27.74 1.09
CA GLN A 350 32.18 28.32 1.36
C GLN A 350 31.04 27.43 0.83
N THR A 351 31.20 26.87 -0.37
CA THR A 351 30.22 25.92 -0.95
C THR A 351 30.02 24.71 -0.05
N LEU A 352 31.10 24.12 0.47
CA LEU A 352 31.02 22.99 1.40
C LEU A 352 30.38 23.37 2.74
N ARG A 353 30.68 24.57 3.28
CA ARG A 353 30.05 25.07 4.53
C ARG A 353 28.55 25.27 4.36
N THR A 354 28.12 25.86 3.24
CA THR A 354 26.69 26.06 2.94
C THR A 354 25.97 24.72 2.81
N ALA A 355 26.56 23.74 2.12
CA ALA A 355 25.99 22.39 2.02
C ALA A 355 25.93 21.68 3.39
N GLU A 356 26.97 21.81 4.22
CA GLU A 356 26.98 21.24 5.57
C GLU A 356 25.91 21.87 6.48
N ALA A 357 25.74 23.20 6.44
CA ALA A 357 24.71 23.88 7.20
C ALA A 357 23.29 23.45 6.78
N ALA A 358 23.05 23.30 5.47
CA ALA A 358 21.77 22.78 4.97
C ALA A 358 21.53 21.32 5.40
N ARG A 359 22.56 20.47 5.35
CA ARG A 359 22.49 19.09 5.87
C ARG A 359 22.14 19.07 7.35
N ARG A 360 22.80 19.91 8.15
CA ARG A 360 22.58 20.04 9.59
C ARG A 360 21.13 20.40 9.91
N LYS A 361 20.57 21.41 9.24
CA LYS A 361 19.14 21.76 9.37
C LYS A 361 18.19 20.57 9.17
N VAL A 362 18.54 19.62 8.29
CA VAL A 362 17.71 18.44 8.02
C VAL A 362 17.87 17.36 9.10
N ILE A 363 19.08 17.10 9.58
CA ILE A 363 19.39 15.99 10.50
C ILE A 363 19.32 16.36 11.97
N ASP A 364 19.46 17.64 12.30
CA ASP A 364 19.49 18.10 13.68
C ASP A 364 18.13 17.86 14.35
N VAL A 365 18.22 17.46 15.60
CA VAL A 365 17.08 17.20 16.47
C VAL A 365 16.81 18.46 17.27
N ASP A 366 15.53 18.77 17.52
CA ASP A 366 15.19 19.84 18.43
C ASP A 366 15.82 19.55 19.80
N ASP A 367 16.53 20.54 20.32
CA ASP A 367 17.08 20.55 21.68
C ASP A 367 16.53 21.78 22.38
N PHE A 368 16.18 21.64 23.64
CA PHE A 368 15.50 22.69 24.41
C PHE A 368 16.22 22.91 25.72
N ASP A 369 16.65 24.15 25.93
CA ASP A 369 17.22 24.56 27.20
C ASP A 369 16.14 24.53 28.30
N LYS A 370 16.57 24.36 29.55
CA LYS A 370 15.66 24.27 30.70
C LYS A 370 14.73 25.48 30.77
N GLU A 371 15.26 26.67 30.47
CA GLU A 371 14.56 27.94 30.48
C GLU A 371 13.42 27.98 29.46
N GLU A 372 13.60 27.38 28.27
CA GLU A 372 12.60 27.35 27.20
C GLU A 372 11.40 26.47 27.53
N LEU A 373 11.61 25.47 28.39
CA LEU A 373 10.56 24.57 28.88
C LEU A 373 9.82 25.12 30.10
N THR A 374 10.28 26.25 30.68
CA THR A 374 9.56 26.90 31.78
C THR A 374 8.32 27.64 31.27
N LEU A 375 7.24 27.57 32.05
CA LEU A 375 5.99 28.28 31.73
C LEU A 375 6.24 29.79 31.74
N ALA A 376 6.19 30.43 30.58
CA ALA A 376 6.20 31.88 30.50
C ALA A 376 4.92 32.45 31.15
N ALA A 377 5.07 33.48 31.99
CA ALA A 377 3.95 34.14 32.64
C ALA A 377 2.91 34.62 31.61
N GLY A 378 1.66 34.17 31.75
CA GLY A 378 0.54 34.57 30.90
C GLY A 378 0.20 33.64 29.73
N LYS A 379 0.91 32.52 29.52
CA LYS A 379 0.51 31.47 28.56
C LYS A 379 -0.14 30.29 29.28
N ILE A 380 -1.44 30.06 29.03
CA ILE A 380 -2.16 28.85 29.48
C ILE A 380 -1.93 27.75 28.44
N ARG A 381 -1.67 26.52 28.92
CA ARG A 381 -1.44 25.33 28.09
C ARG A 381 -2.62 24.98 27.20
#